data_AF-A0A967C3G6-F1
#
_entry.id   AF-A0A967C3G6-F1
#
_cell.length_a   1.000
_cell.length_b   1.000
_cell.length_c   1.000
_cell.angle_alpha   90.00
_cell.angle_beta   90.00
_cell.angle_gamma   90.00
#
_symmetry.space_group_name_H-M   'P 1'
#
loop_
_entity.id
_entity.type
_entity.pdbx_description
1 polymer ?
#
loop_
_entity_poly.entity_id
_entity_poly.type
_entity_poly.pdbx_seq_one_letter_code
_entity_poly.pdbx_strand_id
1 'polypeptide(L)'
;MTVLTIPVKPGDAGARLDRWFKRHYPTLTQGALQKMLRSGQIRVDGKRAEAATRVNEGQEIRVPPMPSAPPPIAVREPDEKDAAELAAMVLYRDDHVIVLDKPHGLAVQGGPGIVRHLDGMLDALRFGEEDR
;
A
#
# COMPACT_ATOMS: atom_id res chain seq x y z
N MET A 1 -21.36 -16.34 0.31
CA MET A 1 -20.60 -15.07 0.38
C MET A 1 -21.58 -13.94 0.54
N THR A 2 -21.74 -13.41 1.75
CA THR A 2 -22.86 -12.52 2.10
C THR A 2 -22.40 -11.07 2.13
N VAL A 3 -23.19 -10.18 1.53
CA VAL A 3 -23.03 -8.73 1.66
C VAL A 3 -23.55 -8.32 3.03
N LEU A 4 -22.80 -7.51 3.76
CA LEU A 4 -23.20 -6.99 5.06
C LEU A 4 -23.54 -5.51 4.96
N THR A 5 -24.48 -5.05 5.77
CA THR A 5 -24.75 -3.63 5.99
C THR A 5 -24.41 -3.32 7.44
N ILE A 6 -23.46 -2.42 7.65
CA ILE A 6 -22.92 -2.11 8.97
C ILE A 6 -23.28 -0.66 9.32
N PRO A 7 -23.99 -0.42 10.43
CA PRO A 7 -24.26 0.93 10.90
C PRO A 7 -23.00 1.57 11.48
N VAL A 8 -22.80 2.86 11.21
CA VAL A 8 -21.71 3.66 11.77
C VAL A 8 -21.99 3.93 13.24
N LYS A 9 -21.06 3.51 14.09
CA LYS A 9 -21.12 3.70 15.54
C LYS A 9 -20.75 5.15 15.92
N PRO A 10 -21.19 5.65 17.10
CA PRO A 10 -20.83 6.99 17.57
C PRO A 10 -19.32 7.28 17.55
N GLY A 11 -18.49 6.30 17.95
CA GLY A 11 -17.02 6.43 17.97
C GLY A 11 -16.34 6.48 16.60
N ASP A 12 -17.10 6.26 15.53
CA ASP A 12 -16.65 6.34 14.14
C ASP A 12 -17.22 7.56 13.41
N ALA A 13 -18.10 8.34 14.05
CA ALA A 13 -18.69 9.53 13.46
C ALA A 13 -17.64 10.57 13.09
N GLY A 14 -17.80 11.18 11.92
CA GLY A 14 -16.85 12.12 11.34
C GLY A 14 -15.61 11.47 10.72
N ALA A 15 -15.39 10.16 10.86
CA ALA A 15 -14.26 9.48 10.22
C ALA A 15 -14.40 9.49 8.69
N ARG A 16 -13.26 9.54 7.99
CA ARG A 16 -13.24 9.25 6.56
C ARG A 16 -13.50 7.76 6.33
N LEU A 17 -14.18 7.42 5.24
CA LEU A 17 -14.54 6.05 4.89
C LEU A 17 -13.31 5.14 4.76
N ASP A 18 -12.21 5.64 4.19
CA ASP A 18 -10.95 4.89 4.13
C ASP A 18 -10.37 4.56 5.51
N ARG A 19 -10.39 5.51 6.44
CA ARG A 19 -9.95 5.30 7.83
C ARG A 19 -10.88 4.33 8.56
N TRP A 20 -12.18 4.42 8.30
CA TRP A 20 -13.16 3.48 8.83
C TRP A 20 -12.84 2.05 8.37
N PHE A 21 -12.64 1.83 7.07
CA PHE A 21 -12.26 0.52 6.55
C PHE A 21 -10.91 0.05 7.08
N LYS A 22 -9.91 0.93 7.23
CA LYS A 22 -8.61 0.56 7.83
C LYS A 22 -8.74 0.06 9.27
N ARG A 23 -9.67 0.63 10.04
CA ARG A 23 -9.93 0.24 11.45
C ARG A 23 -10.68 -1.10 11.54
N HIS A 24 -11.70 -1.30 10.71
CA HIS A 24 -12.58 -2.48 10.76
C HIS A 24 -12.07 -3.66 9.93
N TYR A 25 -11.25 -3.40 8.90
CA TYR A 25 -10.68 -4.39 7.99
C TYR A 25 -9.18 -4.10 7.75
N PRO A 26 -8.31 -4.36 8.74
CA PRO A 26 -6.88 -3.98 8.67
C PRO A 26 -6.10 -4.63 7.52
N THR A 27 -6.57 -5.79 7.04
CA THR A 27 -5.96 -6.53 5.93
C THR A 27 -6.37 -6.00 4.55
N LEU A 28 -7.36 -5.11 4.48
CA LEU A 28 -7.82 -4.52 3.22
C LEU A 28 -6.84 -3.44 2.76
N THR A 29 -6.17 -3.69 1.63
CA THR A 29 -5.28 -2.68 1.04
C THR A 29 -6.07 -1.50 0.50
N GLN A 30 -5.45 -0.32 0.49
CA GLN A 30 -6.07 0.90 -0.06
C GLN A 30 -6.47 0.72 -1.53
N GLY A 31 -5.66 0.01 -2.33
CA GLY A 31 -5.97 -0.29 -3.73
C GLY A 31 -7.23 -1.16 -3.89
N ALA A 32 -7.40 -2.18 -3.04
CA ALA A 32 -8.58 -3.03 -3.04
C ALA A 32 -9.83 -2.25 -2.62
N LEU A 33 -9.75 -1.44 -1.55
CA LEU A 33 -10.83 -0.55 -1.13
C LEU A 33 -11.26 0.38 -2.29
N GLN A 34 -10.30 1.04 -2.93
CA GLN A 34 -10.55 1.94 -4.04
C GLN A 34 -11.24 1.23 -5.23
N LYS A 35 -10.83 -0.01 -5.54
CA LYS A 35 -11.48 -0.84 -6.56
C LYS A 35 -12.94 -1.16 -6.19
N MET A 36 -13.21 -1.49 -4.93
CA MET A 36 -14.57 -1.77 -4.44
C MET A 36 -15.46 -0.53 -4.45
N LEU A 37 -14.92 0.65 -4.12
CA LEU A 37 -15.64 1.93 -4.22
C LEU A 37 -15.96 2.28 -5.69
N ARG A 38 -14.97 2.21 -6.59
CA ARG A 38 -15.16 2.49 -8.04
C ARG A 38 -16.17 1.56 -8.70
N SER A 39 -16.14 0.26 -8.35
CA SER A 39 -17.10 -0.73 -8.85
C SER A 39 -18.49 -0.61 -8.20
N GLY A 40 -18.65 0.23 -7.17
CA GLY A 40 -19.92 0.45 -6.46
C GLY A 40 -20.34 -0.71 -5.57
N GLN A 41 -19.40 -1.60 -5.21
CA GLN A 41 -19.61 -2.68 -4.26
C GLN A 41 -19.78 -2.16 -2.84
N ILE A 42 -18.97 -1.16 -2.46
CA ILE A 42 -19.14 -0.41 -1.22
C ILE A 42 -20.04 0.80 -1.47
N ARG A 43 -21.00 1.02 -0.56
CA ARG A 43 -21.94 2.15 -0.61
C ARG A 43 -22.20 2.68 0.79
N VAL A 44 -22.54 3.96 0.89
CA VAL A 44 -23.01 4.60 2.13
C VAL A 44 -24.45 5.05 1.90
N ASP A 45 -25.39 4.60 2.73
CA ASP A 45 -26.83 4.82 2.58
C ASP A 45 -27.34 4.51 1.16
N GLY A 46 -26.84 3.43 0.57
CA GLY A 46 -27.20 3.01 -0.79
C GLY A 46 -26.58 3.84 -1.93
N LYS A 47 -25.83 4.91 -1.62
CA LYS A 47 -25.18 5.80 -2.60
C LYS A 47 -23.72 5.42 -2.83
N ARG A 48 -23.19 5.75 -4.01
CA ARG A 48 -21.75 5.68 -4.28
C ARG A 48 -21.02 6.66 -3.35
N ALA A 49 -19.88 6.22 -2.84
CA ALA A 49 -19.03 7.01 -1.96
C ALA A 49 -17.58 6.96 -2.44
N GLU A 50 -16.81 7.96 -2.03
CA GLU A 50 -15.38 8.02 -2.25
C GLU A 50 -14.65 7.67 -0.97
N ALA A 51 -13.36 7.34 -1.08
CA ALA A 51 -12.53 7.03 0.10
C ALA A 51 -12.49 8.21 1.10
N ALA A 52 -12.58 9.44 0.60
CA ALA A 52 -12.57 10.65 1.41
C ALA A 52 -13.92 11.01 2.04
N THR A 53 -15.02 10.33 1.66
CA THR A 53 -16.35 10.58 2.21
C THR A 53 -16.32 10.42 3.73
N ARG A 54 -16.83 11.42 4.46
CA ARG A 54 -16.98 11.32 5.91
C ARG A 54 -18.28 10.60 6.23
N VAL A 55 -18.22 9.70 7.21
CA VAL A 55 -19.37 8.94 7.69
C VAL A 55 -19.88 9.54 9.00
N ASN A 56 -21.19 9.56 9.17
CA ASN A 56 -21.88 10.04 10.37
C ASN A 56 -22.53 8.88 11.09
N GLU A 57 -22.77 9.05 12.39
CA GLU A 57 -23.49 8.06 13.20
C GLU A 57 -24.83 7.69 12.56
N GLY A 58 -25.16 6.41 12.59
CA GLY A 58 -26.41 5.88 12.05
C GLY A 58 -26.44 5.68 10.54
N GLN A 59 -25.43 6.16 9.79
CA GLN A 59 -25.32 5.83 8.36
C GLN A 59 -24.99 4.35 8.16
N GLU A 60 -25.49 3.78 7.07
CA GLU A 60 -25.32 2.37 6.73
C GLU A 60 -24.23 2.18 5.66
N ILE A 61 -23.19 1.42 5.99
CA ILE A 61 -22.11 1.06 5.08
C ILE A 61 -22.37 -0.34 4.53
N ARG A 62 -22.63 -0.44 3.22
CA ARG A 62 -22.68 -1.72 2.52
C ARG A 62 -21.26 -2.23 2.29
N VAL A 63 -20.95 -3.40 2.84
CA VAL A 63 -19.66 -4.06 2.76
C VAL A 63 -19.80 -5.36 1.94
N PRO A 64 -19.11 -5.49 0.80
CA PRO A 64 -19.11 -6.73 0.03
C PRO A 64 -18.34 -7.84 0.78
N PRO A 65 -18.47 -9.11 0.37
CA PRO A 65 -17.60 -10.17 0.86
C PRO A 65 -16.14 -9.78 0.71
N MET A 66 -15.41 -9.70 1.83
CA MET A 66 -14.01 -9.29 1.79
C MET A 66 -13.16 -10.39 1.15
N PRO A 67 -12.27 -10.04 0.22
CA PRO A 67 -11.31 -10.98 -0.32
C PRO A 67 -10.41 -11.48 0.82
N SER A 68 -9.99 -12.74 0.74
CA SER A 68 -8.87 -13.19 1.56
C SER A 68 -7.70 -12.24 1.35
N ALA A 69 -6.99 -11.91 2.43
CA ALA A 69 -5.80 -11.07 2.32
C ALA A 69 -4.89 -11.64 1.23
N PRO A 70 -4.47 -10.82 0.24
CA PRO A 70 -3.48 -11.30 -0.72
C PRO A 70 -2.24 -11.76 0.08
N PRO A 71 -1.56 -12.82 -0.38
CA PRO A 71 -0.32 -13.23 0.25
C PRO A 71 0.63 -12.01 0.28
N PRO A 72 1.44 -11.85 1.33
CA PRO A 72 2.44 -10.81 1.36
C PRO A 72 3.29 -10.90 0.09
N ILE A 73 3.52 -9.75 -0.56
CA ILE A 73 4.44 -9.69 -1.70
C ILE A 73 5.80 -10.08 -1.13
N ALA A 74 6.37 -11.17 -1.63
CA ALA A 74 7.70 -11.59 -1.24
C ALA A 74 8.67 -10.45 -1.58
N VAL A 75 9.25 -9.85 -0.55
CA VAL A 75 10.38 -8.93 -0.72
C VAL A 75 11.55 -9.82 -1.11
N ARG A 76 12.04 -9.67 -2.35
CA ARG A 76 13.28 -10.32 -2.75
C ARG A 76 14.41 -9.56 -2.07
N GLU A 77 15.14 -10.23 -1.20
CA GLU A 77 16.41 -9.69 -0.71
C GLU A 77 17.38 -9.55 -1.89
N PRO A 78 18.10 -8.43 -2.01
CA PRO A 78 19.10 -8.26 -3.04
C PRO A 78 20.19 -9.33 -2.86
N ASP A 79 20.53 -10.01 -3.96
CA ASP A 79 21.65 -10.96 -3.97
C ASP A 79 23.00 -10.22 -4.12
N GLU A 80 24.11 -10.95 -3.99
CA GLU A 80 25.46 -10.37 -4.12
C GLU A 80 25.67 -9.65 -5.45
N LYS A 81 24.99 -10.08 -6.51
CA LYS A 81 25.08 -9.45 -7.82
C LYS A 81 24.33 -8.13 -7.85
N ASP A 82 23.10 -8.09 -7.31
CA ASP A 82 22.33 -6.86 -7.17
C ASP A 82 23.07 -5.84 -6.28
N ALA A 83 23.76 -6.30 -5.23
CA ALA A 83 24.60 -5.45 -4.37
C ALA A 83 25.80 -4.87 -5.13
N ALA A 84 26.53 -5.69 -5.89
CA ALA A 84 27.65 -5.23 -6.69
C ALA A 84 27.22 -4.24 -7.80
N GLU A 85 26.09 -4.51 -8.45
CA GLU A 85 25.51 -3.60 -9.45
C GLU A 85 25.12 -2.25 -8.83
N LEU A 86 24.47 -2.25 -7.67
CA LEU A 86 24.11 -1.02 -6.96
C LEU A 86 25.34 -0.21 -6.54
N ALA A 87 26.36 -0.86 -5.98
CA ALA A 87 27.59 -0.19 -5.58
C ALA A 87 28.29 0.47 -6.78
N ALA A 88 28.27 -0.19 -7.95
CA ALA A 88 28.82 0.36 -9.18
C ALA A 88 28.04 1.56 -9.75
N MET A 89 26.77 1.73 -9.35
CA MET A 89 25.94 2.89 -9.74
C MET A 89 26.16 4.11 -8.84
N VAL A 90 26.89 4.00 -7.73
CA VAL A 90 27.09 5.13 -6.80
C VAL A 90 27.99 6.19 -7.44
N LEU A 91 27.41 7.36 -7.72
CA LEU A 91 28.12 8.54 -8.20
C LEU A 91 28.67 9.39 -7.05
N TYR A 92 27.93 9.44 -5.94
CA TYR A 92 28.27 10.23 -4.77
C TYR A 92 27.66 9.61 -3.53
N ARG A 93 28.36 9.70 -2.40
CA ARG A 93 27.87 9.31 -1.08
C ARG A 93 28.50 10.22 -0.01
N ASP A 94 27.67 10.66 0.91
CA ASP A 94 28.08 11.22 2.20
C ASP A 94 27.19 10.64 3.32
N ASP A 95 27.25 11.26 4.51
CA ASP A 95 26.49 10.86 5.70
C ASP A 95 24.98 11.17 5.59
N HIS A 96 24.53 11.81 4.52
CA HIS A 96 23.16 12.31 4.36
C HIS A 96 22.49 11.84 3.06
N VAL A 97 23.25 11.62 1.99
CA VAL A 97 22.73 11.32 0.67
C VAL A 97 23.63 10.36 -0.09
N ILE A 98 22.97 9.50 -0.87
CA ILE A 98 23.58 8.67 -1.91
C ILE A 98 22.99 9.08 -3.26
N VAL A 99 23.83 9.35 -4.24
CA VAL A 99 23.44 9.63 -5.62
C VAL A 99 23.78 8.42 -6.47
N LEU A 100 22.79 7.90 -7.20
CA LEU A 100 22.91 6.69 -8.02
C LEU A 100 22.68 7.03 -9.50
N ASP A 101 23.57 6.55 -10.38
CA ASP A 101 23.38 6.53 -11.83
C ASP A 101 22.47 5.36 -12.24
N LYS A 102 21.16 5.56 -12.11
CA LYS A 102 20.19 4.49 -12.38
C LYS A 102 20.12 4.19 -13.88
N PRO A 103 20.39 2.95 -14.33
CA PRO A 103 20.30 2.60 -15.74
C PRO A 103 18.86 2.67 -16.27
N HIS A 104 18.74 2.80 -17.58
CA HIS A 104 17.46 2.64 -18.27
C HIS A 104 16.89 1.24 -18.02
N GLY A 105 15.57 1.14 -17.85
CA GLY A 105 14.89 -0.14 -17.63
C GLY A 105 14.83 -0.64 -16.18
N LEU A 106 15.61 -0.06 -15.26
CA LEU A 106 15.47 -0.35 -13.83
C LEU A 106 14.36 0.52 -13.21
N ALA A 107 13.33 -0.09 -12.64
CA ALA A 107 12.27 0.63 -11.93
C ALA A 107 12.78 1.24 -10.62
N VAL A 108 12.28 2.42 -10.24
CA VAL A 108 12.64 3.04 -8.95
C VAL A 108 11.92 2.33 -7.81
N GLN A 109 10.59 2.21 -7.90
CA GLN A 109 9.73 1.57 -6.92
C GLN A 109 9.12 0.28 -7.46
N GLY A 110 8.76 -0.61 -6.54
CA GLY A 110 8.02 -1.82 -6.86
C GLY A 110 6.60 -1.53 -7.35
N GLY A 111 5.99 -2.55 -7.94
CA GLY A 111 4.64 -2.47 -8.47
C GLY A 111 4.13 -3.86 -8.87
N PRO A 112 2.86 -3.98 -9.30
CA PRO A 112 2.32 -5.26 -9.74
C PRO A 112 3.19 -5.88 -10.86
N GLY A 113 3.80 -7.04 -10.58
CA GLY A 113 4.69 -7.74 -11.52
C GLY A 113 6.13 -7.23 -11.59
N ILE A 114 6.47 -6.16 -10.85
CA ILE A 114 7.83 -5.62 -10.78
C ILE A 114 8.51 -6.17 -9.53
N VAL A 115 9.33 -7.20 -9.72
CA VAL A 115 10.07 -7.88 -8.64
C VAL A 115 11.49 -7.39 -8.46
N ARG A 116 12.02 -6.65 -9.45
CA ARG A 116 13.35 -6.04 -9.41
C ARG A 116 13.25 -4.54 -9.60
N HIS A 117 13.57 -3.79 -8.55
CA HIS A 117 13.48 -2.32 -8.53
C HIS A 117 14.45 -1.74 -7.49
N LEU A 118 14.88 -0.50 -7.69
CA LEU A 118 15.90 0.16 -6.88
C LEU A 118 15.56 0.12 -5.38
N ASP A 119 14.34 0.54 -5.02
CA ASP A 119 13.85 0.60 -3.63
C ASP A 119 13.96 -0.74 -2.87
N GLY A 120 13.75 -1.87 -3.55
CA GLY A 120 13.83 -3.21 -2.94
C GLY A 120 15.26 -3.72 -2.84
N MET A 121 16.18 -3.14 -3.60
CA MET A 121 17.60 -3.50 -3.58
C MET A 121 18.41 -2.57 -2.68
N LEU A 122 17.87 -1.40 -2.26
CA LEU A 122 18.58 -0.40 -1.45
C LEU A 122 19.11 -0.95 -0.13
N ASP A 123 18.54 -2.03 0.40
CA ASP A 123 19.06 -2.72 1.59
C ASP A 123 20.51 -3.24 1.39
N ALA A 124 20.95 -3.45 0.15
CA ALA A 124 22.34 -3.77 -0.17
C ALA A 124 23.30 -2.59 0.04
N LEU A 125 22.80 -1.36 0.13
CA LEU A 125 23.58 -0.13 0.33
C LEU A 125 23.52 0.37 1.78
N ARG A 126 23.27 -0.52 2.75
CA ARG A 126 23.35 -0.16 4.19
C ARG A 126 24.78 0.08 4.66
N PHE A 127 25.79 -0.42 3.95
CA PHE A 127 27.22 -0.20 4.26
C PHE A 127 27.63 -0.46 5.72
N GLY A 128 26.95 -1.38 6.40
CA GLY A 128 27.21 -1.72 7.81
C GLY A 128 26.35 -0.97 8.84
N GLU A 129 25.47 -0.06 8.41
CA GLU A 129 24.51 0.61 9.28
C GLU A 129 23.27 -0.28 9.52
N GLU A 130 22.72 -0.22 10.74
CA GLU A 130 21.50 -0.95 11.10
C GLU A 130 20.25 -0.33 10.45
N ASP A 131 20.28 0.98 10.23
CA ASP A 131 19.18 1.77 9.68
C ASP A 131 19.33 2.06 8.18
N ARG A 132 18.18 2.37 7.55
CA ARG A 132 18.03 2.66 6.12
C ARG A 132 17.89 4.16 5.87
#